data_AF-A0A151XC23-F1
#
_entry.id   AF-A0A151XC23-F1
#
_cell.length_a   1.000
_cell.length_b   1.000
_cell.length_c   1.000
_cell.angle_alpha   90.00
_cell.angle_beta   90.00
_cell.angle_gamma   90.00
#
_symmetry.space_group_name_H-M   'P 1'
#
loop_
_entity.id
_entity.type
_entity.pdbx_description
1 polymer ?
#
loop_
_entity_poly.entity_id
_entity_poly.type
_entity_poly.pdbx_seq_one_letter_code
_entity_poly.pdbx_strand_id
1 'polypeptide(L)'
;MNSYQQVIDPGFRSPTVYDQKYVDFVDNVLKEVADDFEREKQFSDQNLLKLHKLFDGVFERALDLYEQQRVTQISTSNAIITEPCKSANEASWLLQVRGHSGALYTLFPEINYCTCAAFRHQVLTDRSAFTCKHVLAAWLASVDNEKLLHQQLIQKQLQTNMMPSNTEDYMLVAKVGLTNLKIIIELLKAINFIEIATCLGSENGLKITIEHDKCLQASVYFPSTVFDEFKLKEDVMFSLSLKILVDCLCMFWPTSQEDSVAVQMFYKGTGYPLSIIIEEDGIITDCSLKTLEVEELLDFHIETEDIVNKVVLQTELLAAVTMAELDPTCRIVELRFSPEKPFFRIGLAGMGSICHIDLPHDNDLINTFQCTKTVTSLFMLGHFKPAINALSCASKVSLRTNNSGLLCFQYMVKTEDGNTCYMEFYVRFFIMN
;
A
#
# COMPACT_ATOMS: atom_id res chain seq x y z
N MET A 1 -8.77 40.60 60.97
CA MET A 1 -10.02 39.99 60.49
C MET A 1 -10.61 40.91 59.43
N ASN A 2 -10.48 40.53 58.16
CA ASN A 2 -11.28 41.03 57.03
C ASN A 2 -10.94 40.17 55.81
N SER A 3 -11.89 39.34 55.37
CA SER A 3 -11.89 38.70 54.06
C SER A 3 -13.27 38.09 53.79
N TYR A 4 -13.96 38.60 52.78
CA TYR A 4 -14.98 37.85 52.03
C TYR A 4 -14.88 38.24 50.56
N GLN A 5 -14.32 37.33 49.78
CA GLN A 5 -14.26 37.30 48.32
C GLN A 5 -15.46 36.53 47.76
N GLN A 6 -15.89 36.93 46.58
CA GLN A 6 -16.92 36.32 45.74
C GLN A 6 -16.65 34.84 45.44
N VAL A 7 -17.70 34.02 45.39
CA VAL A 7 -17.67 32.68 44.80
C VAL A 7 -18.66 32.64 43.63
N ILE A 8 -18.11 32.46 42.44
CA ILE A 8 -18.80 32.19 41.18
C ILE A 8 -19.04 30.68 41.11
N ASP A 9 -20.28 30.29 40.80
CA ASP A 9 -20.72 28.90 40.70
C ASP A 9 -20.22 28.26 39.38
N PRO A 10 -19.44 27.17 39.39
CA PRO A 10 -18.87 26.57 38.18
C PRO A 10 -19.72 25.37 37.72
N GLY A 11 -20.74 25.58 36.89
CA GLY A 11 -21.67 24.47 36.59
C GLY A 11 -22.60 24.53 35.38
N PHE A 12 -22.48 25.49 34.46
CA PHE A 12 -23.27 25.47 33.21
C PHE A 12 -22.35 25.69 32.00
N ARG A 13 -21.87 24.60 31.39
CA ARG A 13 -21.22 24.65 30.06
C ARG A 13 -22.32 24.71 29.00
N SER A 14 -22.28 25.73 28.14
CA SER A 14 -23.09 25.77 26.92
C SER A 14 -22.82 24.52 26.09
N PRO A 15 -23.86 23.84 25.56
CA PRO A 15 -23.67 22.59 24.84
C PRO A 15 -22.76 22.80 23.63
N THR A 16 -21.80 21.91 23.44
CA THR A 16 -20.92 21.94 22.26
C THR A 16 -21.58 21.21 21.10
N VAL A 17 -21.18 21.52 19.86
CA VAL A 17 -21.71 20.93 18.61
C VAL A 17 -21.64 19.39 18.57
N TYR A 18 -20.88 18.77 19.48
CA TYR A 18 -20.69 17.33 19.60
C TYR A 18 -21.34 16.70 20.85
N ASP A 19 -22.05 17.47 21.66
CA ASP A 19 -22.83 16.87 22.75
C ASP A 19 -23.94 16.04 22.11
N GLN A 20 -24.17 14.81 22.58
CA GLN A 20 -25.22 13.93 22.05
C GLN A 20 -26.57 14.65 21.93
N LYS A 21 -26.88 15.51 22.92
CA LYS A 21 -28.08 16.35 22.92
C LYS A 21 -28.18 17.33 21.74
N TYR A 22 -27.05 17.85 21.25
CA TYR A 22 -27.01 18.74 20.09
C TYR A 22 -27.18 17.94 18.80
N VAL A 23 -26.55 16.76 18.69
CA VAL A 23 -26.74 15.84 17.54
C VAL A 23 -28.21 15.44 17.44
N ASP A 24 -28.79 14.96 18.56
CA ASP A 24 -30.21 14.58 18.62
C ASP A 24 -31.12 15.76 18.26
N PHE A 25 -30.77 16.98 18.68
CA PHE A 25 -31.52 18.19 18.32
C PHE A 25 -31.45 18.49 16.82
N VAL A 26 -30.26 18.42 16.21
CA VAL A 26 -30.09 18.63 14.76
C VAL A 26 -30.89 17.61 13.97
N ASP A 27 -30.80 16.32 14.33
CA ASP A 27 -31.51 15.24 13.64
C ASP A 27 -33.03 15.41 13.74
N ASN A 28 -33.55 15.84 14.90
CA ASN A 28 -34.97 16.14 15.06
C ASN A 28 -35.44 17.30 14.17
N VAL A 29 -34.63 18.37 14.06
CA VAL A 29 -34.96 19.51 13.18
C VAL A 29 -34.92 19.09 11.71
N LEU A 30 -33.91 18.35 11.29
CA LEU A 30 -33.82 17.85 9.91
C LEU A 30 -35.00 16.94 9.58
N LYS A 31 -35.38 16.04 10.49
CA LYS A 31 -36.54 15.17 10.32
C LYS A 31 -37.86 15.95 10.23
N GLU A 32 -38.08 16.92 11.11
CA GLU A 32 -39.26 17.79 11.06
C GLU A 32 -39.35 18.51 9.69
N VAL A 33 -38.24 19.05 9.22
CA VAL A 33 -38.20 19.74 7.92
C VAL A 33 -38.47 18.78 6.75
N ALA A 34 -37.95 17.56 6.79
CA ALA A 34 -38.24 16.54 5.78
C ALA A 34 -39.73 16.13 5.79
N ASP A 35 -40.30 15.89 6.97
CA ASP A 35 -41.72 15.55 7.15
C ASP A 35 -42.64 16.70 6.68
N ASP A 36 -42.24 17.96 6.91
CA ASP A 36 -42.96 19.14 6.43
C ASP A 36 -42.88 19.26 4.90
N PHE A 37 -41.71 19.01 4.31
CA PHE A 37 -41.53 19.01 2.86
C PHE A 37 -42.36 17.91 2.19
N GLU A 38 -42.46 16.72 2.78
CA GLU A 38 -43.30 15.65 2.24
C GLU A 38 -44.77 16.06 2.10
N ARG A 39 -45.27 16.84 3.07
CA ARG A 39 -46.65 17.36 3.09
C ARG A 39 -46.86 18.55 2.16
N GLU A 40 -45.91 19.49 2.12
CA GLU A 40 -46.07 20.78 1.43
C GLU A 40 -45.47 20.81 0.01
N LYS A 41 -44.59 19.86 -0.32
CA LYS A 41 -43.81 19.77 -1.58
C LYS A 41 -42.94 20.99 -1.87
N GLN A 42 -42.63 21.78 -0.84
CA GLN A 42 -41.71 22.91 -0.91
C GLN A 42 -41.11 23.19 0.48
N PHE A 43 -39.94 23.83 0.52
CA PHE A 43 -39.39 24.33 1.78
C PHE A 43 -40.11 25.64 2.17
N SER A 44 -40.90 25.61 3.24
CA SER A 44 -41.54 26.82 3.77
C SER A 44 -40.50 27.82 4.31
N ASP A 45 -40.87 29.11 4.34
CA ASP A 45 -40.01 30.15 4.93
C ASP A 45 -39.62 29.84 6.38
N GLN A 46 -40.50 29.16 7.12
CA GLN A 46 -40.21 28.72 8.48
C GLN A 46 -39.12 27.65 8.51
N ASN A 47 -39.15 26.70 7.56
CA ASN A 47 -38.12 25.65 7.45
C ASN A 47 -36.76 26.23 7.03
N LEU A 48 -36.75 27.14 6.05
CA LEU A 48 -35.54 27.84 5.64
C LEU A 48 -34.94 28.66 6.80
N LEU A 49 -35.78 29.33 7.59
CA LEU A 49 -35.32 30.10 8.75
C LEU A 49 -34.78 29.21 9.88
N LYS A 50 -35.38 28.03 10.10
CA LYS A 50 -34.89 27.04 11.07
C LYS A 50 -33.49 26.53 10.66
N LEU A 51 -33.33 26.15 9.40
CA LEU A 51 -32.04 25.67 8.87
C LEU A 51 -30.97 26.76 8.87
N HIS A 52 -31.31 27.99 8.50
CA HIS A 52 -30.40 29.13 8.57
C HIS A 52 -29.93 29.40 9.99
N LYS A 53 -30.83 29.39 10.98
CA LYS A 53 -30.45 29.54 12.40
C LYS A 53 -29.54 28.43 12.91
N LEU A 54 -29.62 27.23 12.33
CA LEU A 54 -28.87 26.05 12.77
C LEU A 54 -27.47 25.98 12.14
N PHE A 55 -27.36 26.25 10.84
CA PHE A 55 -26.11 26.08 10.08
C PHE A 55 -25.50 27.39 9.59
N ASP A 56 -26.17 28.52 9.81
CA ASP A 56 -25.69 29.88 9.51
C ASP A 56 -25.18 30.00 8.05
N GLY A 57 -24.03 30.65 7.83
CA GLY A 57 -23.45 30.82 6.50
C GLY A 57 -23.11 29.51 5.75
N VAL A 58 -23.12 28.34 6.42
CA VAL A 58 -23.02 27.04 5.74
C VAL A 58 -24.31 26.74 4.97
N PHE A 59 -25.47 27.10 5.54
CA PHE A 59 -26.77 26.91 4.90
C PHE A 59 -26.91 27.71 3.62
N GLU A 60 -26.57 29.00 3.62
CA GLU A 60 -26.69 29.85 2.42
C GLU A 60 -25.89 29.29 1.24
N ARG A 61 -24.67 28.81 1.52
CA ARG A 61 -23.82 28.20 0.50
C ARG A 61 -24.32 26.83 0.06
N ALA A 62 -24.94 26.06 0.95
CA ALA A 62 -25.55 24.77 0.61
C ALA A 62 -26.80 24.98 -0.25
N LEU A 63 -27.63 25.97 0.08
CA LEU A 63 -28.83 26.34 -0.65
C LEU A 63 -28.48 26.74 -2.10
N ASP A 64 -27.42 27.52 -2.30
CA ASP A 64 -26.95 27.87 -3.66
C ASP A 64 -26.40 26.66 -4.46
N LEU A 65 -25.80 25.66 -3.81
CA LEU A 65 -25.41 24.42 -4.49
C LEU A 65 -26.66 23.63 -4.94
N TYR A 66 -27.65 23.56 -4.05
CA TYR A 66 -28.92 22.88 -4.25
C TYR A 66 -29.77 23.55 -5.35
N GLU A 67 -29.95 24.87 -5.31
CA GLU A 67 -30.73 25.62 -6.29
C GLU A 67 -30.15 25.53 -7.71
N GLN A 68 -28.83 25.46 -7.82
CA GLN A 68 -28.13 25.27 -9.09
C GLN A 68 -28.11 23.81 -9.58
N GLN A 69 -28.84 22.89 -8.94
CA GLN A 69 -28.92 21.46 -9.30
C GLN A 69 -27.53 20.78 -9.40
N ARG A 70 -26.63 21.09 -8.46
CA ARG A 70 -25.25 20.58 -8.44
C ARG A 70 -25.07 19.25 -7.70
N VAL A 71 -26.16 18.56 -7.39
CA VAL A 71 -26.15 17.27 -6.69
C VAL A 71 -26.66 16.19 -7.63
N THR A 72 -25.91 15.08 -7.70
CA THR A 72 -26.22 13.94 -8.55
C THR A 72 -26.23 12.66 -7.72
N GLN A 73 -27.32 11.91 -7.76
CA GLN A 73 -27.38 10.55 -7.25
C GLN A 73 -26.79 9.59 -8.29
N ILE A 74 -25.85 8.79 -7.84
CA ILE A 74 -25.20 7.76 -8.65
C ILE A 74 -25.66 6.41 -8.11
N SER A 75 -26.39 5.63 -8.92
CA SER A 75 -26.85 4.30 -8.52
C SER A 75 -26.86 3.31 -9.70
N THR A 76 -26.96 2.02 -9.37
CA THR A 76 -27.14 0.94 -10.36
C THR A 76 -28.57 0.87 -10.91
N SER A 77 -29.50 1.54 -10.23
CA SER A 77 -30.93 1.48 -10.53
C SER A 77 -31.32 2.55 -11.55
N ASN A 78 -32.34 2.26 -12.35
CA ASN A 78 -32.87 3.19 -13.35
C ASN A 78 -33.70 4.34 -12.73
N ALA A 79 -33.95 4.29 -11.42
CA ALA A 79 -34.75 5.25 -10.68
C ALA A 79 -33.96 5.80 -9.49
N ILE A 80 -34.34 7.01 -9.05
CA ILE A 80 -33.82 7.62 -7.82
C ILE A 80 -34.19 6.72 -6.65
N ILE A 81 -33.18 6.34 -5.86
CA ILE A 81 -33.39 5.52 -4.65
C ILE A 81 -33.72 6.47 -3.52
N THR A 82 -34.97 6.42 -3.05
CA THR A 82 -35.48 7.23 -1.94
C THR A 82 -35.64 6.44 -0.64
N GLU A 83 -35.45 5.12 -0.70
CA GLU A 83 -35.55 4.25 0.49
C GLU A 83 -34.31 4.43 1.37
N PRO A 84 -34.49 4.61 2.70
CA PRO A 84 -33.37 4.74 3.62
C PRO A 84 -32.55 3.45 3.65
N CYS A 85 -31.24 3.59 3.88
CA CYS A 85 -30.33 2.46 3.84
C CYS A 85 -30.66 1.48 4.99
N LYS A 86 -31.07 0.25 4.68
CA LYS A 86 -31.44 -0.76 5.70
C LYS A 86 -30.22 -1.24 6.52
N SER A 87 -29.02 -1.10 5.97
CA SER A 87 -27.75 -1.36 6.67
C SER A 87 -26.60 -0.61 6.00
N ALA A 88 -25.63 -0.11 6.77
CA ALA A 88 -24.47 0.65 6.26
C ALA A 88 -23.61 -0.13 5.22
N ASN A 89 -23.75 -1.46 5.17
CA ASN A 89 -23.04 -2.33 4.23
C ASN A 89 -23.80 -2.59 2.91
N GLU A 90 -25.02 -2.08 2.75
CA GLU A 90 -25.89 -2.31 1.57
C GLU A 90 -26.19 -1.02 0.78
N ALA A 91 -25.48 0.08 1.04
CA ALA A 91 -25.66 1.31 0.28
C ALA A 91 -25.28 1.09 -1.21
N SER A 92 -26.30 0.91 -2.06
CA SER A 92 -26.17 0.67 -3.50
C SER A 92 -26.05 1.96 -4.33
N TRP A 93 -25.86 3.10 -3.67
CA TRP A 93 -25.84 4.41 -4.30
C TRP A 93 -25.00 5.43 -3.52
N LEU A 94 -24.52 6.45 -4.23
CA LEU A 94 -23.70 7.55 -3.74
C LEU A 94 -24.28 8.90 -4.17
N LEU A 95 -23.91 9.97 -3.46
CA LEU A 95 -24.21 11.35 -3.85
C LEU A 95 -22.93 12.04 -4.29
N GLN A 96 -22.97 12.70 -5.45
CA GLN A 96 -21.87 13.52 -5.92
C GLN A 96 -22.31 14.99 -5.96
N VAL A 97 -21.55 15.85 -5.29
CA VAL A 97 -21.81 17.29 -5.23
C VAL A 97 -20.72 18.03 -5.98
N ARG A 98 -21.09 18.85 -6.97
CA ARG A 98 -20.17 19.76 -7.63
C ARG A 98 -20.05 21.06 -6.84
N GLY A 99 -18.89 21.31 -6.23
CA GLY A 99 -18.64 22.53 -5.47
C GLY A 99 -18.54 23.78 -6.35
N HIS A 100 -18.48 24.96 -5.71
CA HIS A 100 -18.31 26.26 -6.40
C HIS A 100 -17.04 26.37 -7.24
N SER A 101 -15.98 25.63 -6.88
CA SER A 101 -14.74 25.56 -7.66
C SER A 101 -14.82 24.62 -8.87
N GLY A 102 -15.93 23.91 -9.05
CA GLY A 102 -16.07 22.84 -10.03
C GLY A 102 -15.57 21.46 -9.55
N ALA A 103 -14.90 21.39 -8.39
CA ALA A 103 -14.46 20.13 -7.80
C ALA A 103 -15.65 19.23 -7.42
N LEU A 104 -15.51 17.93 -7.62
CA LEU A 104 -16.53 16.93 -7.29
C LEU A 104 -16.27 16.34 -5.90
N TYR A 105 -17.32 16.21 -5.10
CA TYR A 105 -17.28 15.63 -3.77
C TYR A 105 -18.25 14.45 -3.70
N THR A 106 -17.71 13.25 -3.53
CA THR A 106 -18.51 12.03 -3.37
C THR A 106 -18.84 11.82 -1.89
N LEU A 107 -20.10 11.57 -1.60
CA LEU A 107 -20.67 11.46 -0.27
C LEU A 107 -21.48 10.16 -0.18
N PHE A 108 -21.40 9.52 0.99
CA PHE A 108 -22.28 8.41 1.31
C PHE A 108 -23.64 8.92 1.76
N PRO A 109 -24.74 8.23 1.42
CA PRO A 109 -26.07 8.56 1.90
C PRO A 109 -26.11 8.56 3.42
N GLU A 110 -26.86 9.51 4.01
CA GLU A 110 -27.14 9.54 5.46
C GLU A 110 -25.89 9.68 6.38
N ILE A 111 -24.68 9.84 5.81
CA ILE A 111 -23.44 10.04 6.57
C ILE A 111 -23.06 11.52 6.56
N ASN A 112 -22.94 12.12 7.75
CA ASN A 112 -22.41 13.46 7.92
C ASN A 112 -20.86 13.48 7.79
N TYR A 113 -20.35 13.22 6.59
CA TYR A 113 -18.90 13.25 6.30
C TYR A 113 -18.63 13.76 4.89
N CYS A 114 -17.59 14.58 4.75
CA CYS A 114 -17.08 15.03 3.45
C CYS A 114 -15.56 15.20 3.49
N THR A 115 -14.90 14.93 2.38
CA THR A 115 -13.44 15.09 2.22
C THR A 115 -13.00 16.54 1.97
N CYS A 116 -13.93 17.51 1.98
CA CYS A 116 -13.58 18.90 1.70
C CYS A 116 -12.81 19.58 2.85
N ALA A 117 -12.00 20.59 2.50
CA ALA A 117 -11.22 21.34 3.48
C ALA A 117 -12.08 21.99 4.58
N ALA A 118 -13.26 22.50 4.23
CA ALA A 118 -14.18 23.09 5.20
C ALA A 118 -14.64 22.07 6.26
N PHE A 119 -14.94 20.83 5.85
CA PHE A 119 -15.30 19.77 6.79
C PHE A 119 -14.11 19.41 7.69
N ARG A 120 -12.91 19.23 7.12
CA ARG A 120 -11.69 18.93 7.87
C ARG A 120 -11.35 20.00 8.93
N HIS A 121 -11.45 21.26 8.56
CA HIS A 121 -11.08 22.35 9.47
C HIS A 121 -12.23 22.74 10.39
N GLN A 122 -13.40 23.07 9.86
CA GLN A 122 -14.50 23.64 10.66
C GLN A 122 -15.27 22.60 11.47
N VAL A 123 -15.36 21.36 10.99
CA VAL A 123 -16.09 20.28 11.69
C VAL A 123 -15.12 19.49 12.57
N LEU A 124 -14.07 18.89 12.00
CA LEU A 124 -13.18 17.99 12.76
C LEU A 124 -12.17 18.70 13.67
N THR A 125 -11.58 19.82 13.23
CA THR A 125 -10.47 20.48 13.93
C THR A 125 -10.96 21.56 14.89
N ASP A 126 -11.60 22.60 14.34
CA ASP A 126 -12.04 23.80 15.06
C ASP A 126 -13.37 23.60 15.78
N ARG A 127 -14.14 22.57 15.36
CA ARG A 127 -15.45 22.20 15.90
C ARG A 127 -16.45 23.37 15.94
N SER A 128 -16.32 24.30 15.00
CA SER A 128 -17.14 25.51 14.87
C SER A 128 -18.42 25.27 14.06
N ALA A 129 -18.51 24.17 13.32
CA ALA A 129 -19.66 23.82 12.49
C ALA A 129 -20.01 22.33 12.63
N PHE A 130 -21.30 21.99 12.48
CA PHE A 130 -21.77 20.59 12.52
C PHE A 130 -21.49 19.83 11.22
N THR A 131 -21.58 20.53 10.10
CA THR A 131 -21.41 19.95 8.76
C THR A 131 -20.85 20.97 7.77
N CYS A 132 -20.55 20.54 6.55
CA CYS A 132 -20.13 21.43 5.47
C CYS A 132 -21.26 21.64 4.45
N LYS A 133 -21.06 22.65 3.58
CA LYS A 133 -22.04 23.00 2.54
C LYS A 133 -22.36 21.85 1.58
N HIS A 134 -21.43 20.91 1.35
CA HIS A 134 -21.66 19.81 0.40
C HIS A 134 -22.59 18.76 0.98
N VAL A 135 -22.38 18.35 2.24
CA VAL A 135 -23.26 17.39 2.93
C VAL A 135 -24.66 17.97 3.07
N LEU A 136 -24.76 19.24 3.48
CA LEU A 136 -26.05 19.90 3.64
C LEU A 136 -26.79 20.08 2.30
N ALA A 137 -26.08 20.42 1.22
CA ALA A 137 -26.67 20.49 -0.12
C ALA A 137 -27.14 19.11 -0.61
N ALA A 138 -26.37 18.07 -0.32
CA ALA A 138 -26.74 16.69 -0.63
C ALA A 138 -28.00 16.26 0.13
N TRP A 139 -28.10 16.62 1.42
CA TRP A 139 -29.30 16.37 2.21
C TRP A 139 -30.53 17.10 1.65
N LEU A 140 -30.42 18.39 1.31
CA LEU A 140 -31.50 19.16 0.71
C LEU A 140 -32.01 18.53 -0.60
N ALA A 141 -31.09 18.09 -1.46
CA ALA A 141 -31.43 17.42 -2.72
C ALA A 141 -32.01 16.02 -2.50
N SER A 142 -31.64 15.31 -1.43
CA SER A 142 -32.26 14.02 -1.09
C SER A 142 -33.70 14.17 -0.59
N VAL A 143 -34.06 15.32 0.00
CA VAL A 143 -35.43 15.65 0.41
C VAL A 143 -36.26 16.12 -0.80
N ASP A 144 -35.71 16.98 -1.64
CA ASP A 144 -36.33 17.41 -2.90
C ASP A 144 -35.76 16.66 -4.12
N ASN A 145 -36.39 15.52 -4.43
CA ASN A 145 -36.04 14.70 -5.58
C ASN A 145 -36.19 15.41 -6.94
N GLU A 146 -36.89 16.54 -7.05
CA GLU A 146 -37.03 17.25 -8.34
C GLU A 146 -35.73 17.94 -8.76
N LYS A 147 -34.87 18.32 -7.79
CA LYS A 147 -33.58 18.95 -8.06
C LYS A 147 -32.39 18.00 -7.98
N LEU A 148 -32.65 16.74 -7.66
CA LEU A 148 -31.65 15.69 -7.64
C LEU A 148 -31.45 15.13 -9.05
N LEU A 149 -30.26 15.32 -9.60
CA LEU A 149 -29.91 14.70 -10.88
C LEU A 149 -29.69 13.20 -10.66
N HIS A 150 -30.15 12.37 -11.59
CA HIS A 150 -29.92 10.92 -11.55
C HIS A 150 -28.92 10.51 -12.62
N GLN A 151 -27.90 9.76 -12.23
CA GLN A 151 -26.96 9.14 -13.14
C GLN A 151 -26.94 7.62 -12.90
N GLN A 152 -27.49 6.88 -13.85
CA GLN A 152 -27.38 5.42 -13.86
C GLN A 152 -25.98 5.02 -14.32
N LEU A 153 -25.33 4.16 -13.55
CA LEU A 153 -24.08 3.52 -13.94
C LEU A 153 -24.24 2.01 -13.97
N ILE A 154 -23.61 1.36 -14.96
CA ILE A 154 -23.41 -0.10 -14.93
C ILE A 154 -22.55 -0.40 -13.69
N GLN A 155 -22.80 -1.50 -12.99
CA GLN A 155 -22.13 -1.87 -11.73
C GLN A 155 -20.59 -1.68 -11.76
N LYS A 156 -19.96 -1.95 -12.93
CA LYS A 156 -18.53 -1.69 -13.22
C LYS A 156 -18.12 -0.20 -13.19
N GLN A 157 -18.99 0.74 -13.58
CA GLN A 157 -18.71 2.18 -13.64
C GLN A 157 -18.90 2.90 -12.30
N LEU A 158 -19.82 2.45 -11.44
CA LEU A 158 -19.91 2.92 -10.04
C LEU A 158 -18.61 2.65 -9.27
N GLN A 159 -18.02 1.48 -9.52
CA GLN A 159 -16.71 1.08 -9.03
C GLN A 159 -15.56 1.89 -9.64
N THR A 160 -15.69 2.37 -10.89
CA THR A 160 -14.68 3.22 -11.55
C THR A 160 -14.69 4.66 -11.02
N ASN A 161 -15.81 5.17 -10.49
CA ASN A 161 -15.83 6.51 -9.86
C ASN A 161 -15.17 6.57 -8.47
N MET A 162 -14.83 5.42 -7.90
CA MET A 162 -13.92 5.29 -6.75
C MET A 162 -12.45 5.23 -7.17
N MET A 163 -12.16 5.16 -8.47
CA MET A 163 -10.82 5.37 -9.02
C MET A 163 -10.59 6.88 -9.21
N PRO A 164 -9.37 7.36 -8.97
CA PRO A 164 -9.02 8.74 -9.29
C PRO A 164 -9.19 8.97 -10.80
N SER A 165 -10.10 9.86 -11.15
CA SER A 165 -10.57 10.11 -12.52
C SER A 165 -9.52 10.68 -13.49
N ASN A 166 -8.31 10.98 -13.00
CA ASN A 166 -7.18 11.41 -13.83
C ASN A 166 -5.96 10.51 -13.57
N THR A 167 -5.75 9.50 -14.40
CA THR A 167 -4.45 8.79 -14.48
C THR A 167 -3.32 9.75 -14.85
N GLU A 168 -3.63 10.91 -15.43
CA GLU A 168 -2.69 12.00 -15.69
C GLU A 168 -2.14 12.67 -14.42
N ASP A 169 -2.69 12.45 -13.22
CA ASP A 169 -2.16 13.09 -12.00
C ASP A 169 -1.12 12.23 -11.27
N TYR A 170 -0.83 11.02 -11.77
CA TYR A 170 0.08 10.08 -11.12
C TYR A 170 1.45 10.07 -11.80
N MET A 171 2.50 9.97 -10.97
CA MET A 171 3.88 9.82 -11.44
C MET A 171 4.17 8.37 -11.81
N LEU A 172 3.64 7.42 -11.04
CA LEU A 172 3.73 5.98 -11.29
C LEU A 172 2.33 5.35 -11.25
N VAL A 173 2.02 4.56 -12.27
CA VAL A 173 0.86 3.66 -12.33
C VAL A 173 1.35 2.28 -12.75
N ALA A 174 1.07 1.26 -11.95
CA ALA A 174 1.44 -0.12 -12.24
C ALA A 174 0.23 -1.04 -12.00
N LYS A 175 -0.16 -1.83 -13.00
CA LYS A 175 -1.26 -2.81 -12.91
C LYS A 175 -0.73 -4.20 -13.15
N VAL A 176 -1.20 -5.16 -12.36
CA VAL A 176 -0.80 -6.55 -12.46
C VAL A 176 -1.97 -7.48 -12.18
N GLY A 177 -2.20 -8.40 -13.11
CA GLY A 177 -3.16 -9.49 -12.97
C GLY A 177 -2.59 -10.66 -12.18
N LEU A 178 -3.47 -11.63 -11.93
CA LEU A 178 -3.19 -12.77 -11.04
C LEU A 178 -1.94 -13.58 -11.43
N THR A 179 -1.66 -13.77 -12.72
CA THR A 179 -0.54 -14.59 -13.21
C THR A 179 0.80 -14.13 -12.61
N ASN A 180 1.11 -12.84 -12.73
CA ASN A 180 2.38 -12.29 -12.26
C ASN A 180 2.32 -11.83 -10.79
N LEU A 181 1.13 -11.58 -10.25
CA LEU A 181 0.95 -11.19 -8.85
C LEU A 181 1.53 -12.21 -7.86
N LYS A 182 1.36 -13.51 -8.12
CA LYS A 182 1.89 -14.58 -7.26
C LYS A 182 3.39 -14.47 -7.07
N ILE A 183 4.11 -14.27 -8.17
CA ILE A 183 5.58 -14.16 -8.18
C ILE A 183 6.01 -12.88 -7.49
N ILE A 184 5.31 -11.76 -7.73
CA ILE A 184 5.60 -10.50 -7.03
C ILE A 184 5.49 -10.69 -5.52
N ILE A 185 4.41 -11.29 -5.04
CA ILE A 185 4.19 -11.55 -3.61
C ILE A 185 5.27 -12.49 -3.05
N GLU A 186 5.59 -13.57 -3.77
CA GLU A 186 6.60 -14.53 -3.33
C GLU A 186 7.98 -13.89 -3.18
N LEU A 187 8.40 -13.09 -4.16
CA LEU A 187 9.69 -12.40 -4.12
C LEU A 187 9.72 -11.30 -3.05
N LEU A 188 8.63 -10.55 -2.86
CA LEU A 188 8.55 -9.57 -1.78
C LEU A 188 8.60 -10.25 -0.41
N LYS A 189 7.95 -11.42 -0.24
CA LYS A 189 8.06 -12.22 1.00
C LYS A 189 9.49 -12.67 1.27
N ALA A 190 10.25 -13.04 0.24
CA ALA A 190 11.64 -13.48 0.38
C ALA A 190 12.56 -12.39 0.95
N ILE A 191 12.27 -11.11 0.67
CA ILE A 191 13.00 -9.97 1.21
C ILE A 191 12.31 -9.28 2.40
N ASN A 192 11.15 -9.75 2.86
CA ASN A 192 10.38 -9.15 3.95
C ASN A 192 10.89 -9.59 5.33
N PHE A 193 12.13 -9.23 5.66
CA PHE A 193 12.73 -9.45 6.97
C PHE A 193 13.20 -8.15 7.64
N ILE A 194 13.08 -7.01 6.94
CA ILE A 194 13.29 -5.64 7.43
C ILE A 194 12.02 -4.85 7.19
N GLU A 195 11.67 -3.97 8.14
CA GLU A 195 10.40 -3.24 8.11
C GLU A 195 10.30 -2.26 6.94
N ILE A 196 11.35 -1.48 6.68
CA ILE A 196 11.34 -0.39 5.69
C ILE A 196 12.09 -0.85 4.44
N ALA A 197 11.46 -0.67 3.27
CA ALA A 197 12.07 -0.85 1.97
C ALA A 197 12.03 0.46 1.18
N THR A 198 13.05 0.65 0.35
CA THR A 198 13.14 1.71 -0.65
C THR A 198 12.67 1.17 -1.99
N CYS A 199 11.68 1.82 -2.58
CA CYS A 199 11.15 1.54 -3.91
C CYS A 199 11.73 2.54 -4.91
N LEU A 200 12.28 2.04 -6.02
CA LEU A 200 12.81 2.80 -7.14
C LEU A 200 12.07 2.39 -8.41
N GLY A 201 11.25 3.30 -8.95
CA GLY A 201 10.56 3.12 -10.21
C GLY A 201 11.30 3.86 -11.32
N SER A 202 11.58 3.15 -12.42
CA SER A 202 12.15 3.69 -13.67
C SER A 202 11.35 3.19 -14.87
N GLU A 203 11.56 3.74 -16.06
CA GLU A 203 10.90 3.27 -17.29
C GLU A 203 11.05 1.76 -17.53
N ASN A 204 12.15 1.18 -17.04
CA ASN A 204 12.48 -0.22 -17.20
C ASN A 204 11.78 -1.12 -16.18
N GLY A 205 11.22 -0.57 -15.10
CA GLY A 205 10.52 -1.35 -14.08
C GLY A 205 10.73 -0.84 -12.66
N LEU A 206 10.38 -1.68 -11.69
CA LEU A 206 10.35 -1.38 -10.27
C LEU A 206 11.40 -2.22 -9.52
N LYS A 207 12.32 -1.56 -8.81
CA LYS A 207 13.25 -2.19 -7.88
C LYS A 207 12.84 -1.89 -6.44
N ILE A 208 12.75 -2.91 -5.60
CA ILE A 208 12.47 -2.78 -4.16
C ILE A 208 13.68 -3.29 -3.41
N THR A 209 14.27 -2.45 -2.56
CA THR A 209 15.52 -2.72 -1.85
C THR A 209 15.35 -2.54 -0.36
N ILE A 210 15.87 -3.47 0.43
CA ILE A 210 16.04 -3.36 1.87
C ILE A 210 17.53 -3.38 2.21
N GLU A 211 17.90 -2.65 3.26
CA GLU A 211 19.25 -2.64 3.80
C GLU A 211 19.20 -2.89 5.31
N HIS A 212 20.12 -3.70 5.82
CA HIS A 212 20.25 -4.02 7.24
C HIS A 212 21.70 -3.90 7.70
N ASP A 213 21.89 -3.18 8.80
CA ASP A 213 23.17 -2.99 9.50
C ASP A 213 24.34 -2.59 8.59
N LYS A 214 24.08 -1.97 7.43
CA LYS A 214 25.10 -1.61 6.42
C LYS A 214 25.96 -2.80 5.96
N CYS A 215 25.48 -4.02 6.17
CA CYS A 215 26.21 -5.27 5.93
C CYS A 215 25.42 -6.25 5.07
N LEU A 216 24.10 -6.10 4.99
CA LEU A 216 23.21 -6.90 4.19
C LEU A 216 22.33 -5.96 3.36
N GLN A 217 22.28 -6.17 2.06
CA GLN A 217 21.31 -5.52 1.18
C GLN A 217 20.61 -6.60 0.36
N ALA A 218 19.28 -6.57 0.32
CA ALA A 218 18.50 -7.46 -0.53
C ALA A 218 17.61 -6.62 -1.43
N SER A 219 17.53 -6.99 -2.71
CA SER A 219 16.68 -6.29 -3.66
C SER A 219 15.96 -7.25 -4.60
N VAL A 220 14.77 -6.86 -5.00
CA VAL A 220 14.00 -7.51 -6.05
C VAL A 220 13.74 -6.51 -7.15
N TYR A 221 13.96 -6.92 -8.39
CA TYR A 221 13.69 -6.13 -9.58
C TYR A 221 12.62 -6.81 -10.44
N PHE A 222 11.57 -6.04 -10.72
CA PHE A 222 10.47 -6.39 -11.58
C PHE A 222 10.54 -5.54 -12.86
N PRO A 223 10.85 -6.14 -14.02
CA PRO A 223 10.77 -5.43 -15.29
C PRO A 223 9.37 -4.87 -15.54
N SER A 224 9.27 -3.76 -16.27
CA SER A 224 7.98 -3.16 -16.65
C SER A 224 7.07 -4.13 -17.41
N THR A 225 7.64 -5.13 -18.11
CA THR A 225 6.91 -6.18 -18.83
C THR A 225 6.19 -7.20 -17.94
N VAL A 226 6.48 -7.23 -16.62
CA VAL A 226 5.76 -8.07 -15.64
C VAL A 226 4.39 -7.48 -15.32
N PHE A 227 4.20 -6.19 -15.56
CA PHE A 227 2.96 -5.47 -15.32
C PHE A 227 2.14 -5.40 -16.61
N ASP A 228 0.82 -5.56 -16.50
CA ASP A 228 -0.10 -5.41 -17.63
C ASP A 228 -0.14 -3.95 -18.12
N GLU A 229 0.05 -3.01 -17.20
CA GLU A 229 0.21 -1.60 -17.48
C GLU A 229 1.29 -1.03 -16.54
N PHE A 230 2.33 -0.41 -17.10
CA PHE A 230 3.34 0.31 -16.33
C PHE A 230 3.56 1.68 -16.98
N LYS A 231 3.14 2.74 -16.28
CA LYS A 231 3.30 4.12 -16.72
C LYS A 231 4.11 4.87 -15.68
N LEU A 232 5.15 5.53 -16.16
CA LEU A 232 6.01 6.36 -15.35
C LEU A 232 6.25 7.69 -16.08
N LYS A 233 6.08 8.81 -15.39
CA LYS A 233 6.38 10.13 -15.95
C LYS A 233 7.85 10.50 -15.81
N GLU A 234 8.38 10.28 -14.62
CA GLU A 234 9.77 10.51 -14.24
C GLU A 234 10.16 9.45 -13.20
N ASP A 235 11.45 9.20 -13.05
CA ASP A 235 11.95 8.27 -12.04
C ASP A 235 11.46 8.66 -10.64
N VAL A 236 10.90 7.69 -9.92
CA VAL A 236 10.36 7.88 -8.57
C VAL A 236 11.17 7.08 -7.57
N MET A 237 11.36 7.67 -6.40
CA MET A 237 12.01 7.00 -5.27
C MET A 237 11.27 7.35 -3.99
N PHE A 238 10.86 6.32 -3.24
CA PHE A 238 10.16 6.49 -1.98
C PHE A 238 10.39 5.28 -1.08
N SER A 239 10.36 5.49 0.23
CA SER A 239 10.42 4.39 1.20
C SER A 239 9.04 4.07 1.74
N LEU A 240 8.79 2.82 2.13
CA LEU A 240 7.54 2.40 2.77
C LEU A 240 7.77 1.20 3.70
N SER A 241 6.75 0.85 4.49
CA SER A 241 6.76 -0.39 5.25
C SER A 241 6.51 -1.58 4.32
N LEU A 242 7.55 -2.37 4.06
CA LEU A 242 7.48 -3.58 3.23
C LEU A 242 6.52 -4.60 3.83
N LYS A 243 6.51 -4.71 5.16
CA LYS A 243 5.57 -5.58 5.87
C LYS A 243 4.12 -5.25 5.54
N ILE A 244 3.75 -3.97 5.62
CA ILE A 244 2.38 -3.53 5.30
C ILE A 244 2.08 -3.77 3.82
N LEU A 245 3.02 -3.49 2.92
CA LEU A 245 2.86 -3.77 1.49
C LEU A 245 2.57 -5.26 1.23
N VAL A 246 3.37 -6.15 1.79
CA VAL A 246 3.18 -7.60 1.63
C VAL A 246 1.87 -8.06 2.25
N ASP A 247 1.54 -7.60 3.47
CA ASP A 247 0.29 -7.94 4.15
C ASP A 247 -0.92 -7.49 3.30
N CYS A 248 -0.88 -6.28 2.74
CA CYS A 248 -1.92 -5.75 1.85
C CYS A 248 -2.11 -6.61 0.59
N LEU A 249 -1.02 -6.96 -0.11
CA LEU A 249 -1.07 -7.81 -1.30
C LEU A 249 -1.54 -9.24 -0.98
N CYS A 250 -1.40 -9.69 0.26
CA CYS A 250 -1.82 -11.03 0.69
C CYS A 250 -3.26 -11.09 1.22
N MET A 251 -3.95 -9.96 1.42
CA MET A 251 -5.30 -9.96 2.02
C MET A 251 -6.32 -10.78 1.25
N PHE A 252 -6.12 -10.90 -0.07
CA PHE A 252 -7.01 -11.58 -1.01
C PHE A 252 -6.16 -12.52 -1.84
N TRP A 253 -5.84 -13.66 -1.23
CA TRP A 253 -5.19 -14.76 -1.93
C TRP A 253 -6.27 -15.70 -2.45
N PRO A 254 -6.25 -16.03 -3.75
CA PRO A 254 -7.28 -16.87 -4.33
C PRO A 254 -7.25 -18.24 -3.66
N THR A 255 -8.39 -18.65 -3.12
CA THR A 255 -8.56 -19.98 -2.52
C THR A 255 -9.06 -20.99 -3.54
N SER A 256 -9.49 -20.52 -4.72
CA SER A 256 -9.97 -21.33 -5.84
C SER A 256 -9.20 -21.03 -7.13
N GLN A 257 -9.29 -21.93 -8.13
CA GLN A 257 -8.65 -21.75 -9.44
C GLN A 257 -9.41 -20.78 -10.38
N GLU A 258 -10.63 -20.36 -10.02
CA GLU A 258 -11.49 -19.51 -10.86
C GLU A 258 -11.44 -18.02 -10.48
N ASP A 259 -10.77 -17.68 -9.37
CA ASP A 259 -10.73 -16.34 -8.81
C ASP A 259 -9.99 -15.37 -9.75
N SER A 260 -10.60 -14.22 -10.03
CA SER A 260 -10.00 -13.17 -10.84
C SER A 260 -9.47 -12.06 -9.93
N VAL A 261 -8.15 -11.98 -9.76
CA VAL A 261 -7.48 -10.94 -8.96
C VAL A 261 -6.70 -9.98 -9.84
N ALA A 262 -6.94 -8.68 -9.67
CA ALA A 262 -6.15 -7.62 -10.28
C ALA A 262 -5.70 -6.61 -9.23
N VAL A 263 -4.44 -6.19 -9.30
CA VAL A 263 -3.87 -5.18 -8.41
C VAL A 263 -3.42 -3.97 -9.21
N GLN A 264 -3.74 -2.78 -8.72
CA GLN A 264 -3.37 -1.50 -9.30
C GLN A 264 -2.66 -0.66 -8.25
N MET A 265 -1.47 -0.18 -8.56
CA MET A 265 -0.66 0.67 -7.70
C MET A 265 -0.52 2.06 -8.32
N PHE A 266 -0.72 3.09 -7.51
CA PHE A 266 -0.70 4.48 -7.93
C PHE A 266 0.12 5.33 -6.96
N TYR A 267 1.03 6.13 -7.49
CA TYR A 267 1.85 7.05 -6.71
C TYR A 267 1.92 8.42 -7.36
N LYS A 268 1.54 9.46 -6.60
CA LYS A 268 1.48 10.86 -7.08
C LYS A 268 2.81 11.59 -7.03
N GLY A 269 3.82 11.04 -6.36
CA GLY A 269 5.09 11.70 -6.12
C GLY A 269 5.33 12.00 -4.64
N THR A 270 6.44 12.68 -4.37
CA THR A 270 6.96 12.94 -3.02
C THR A 270 5.90 13.58 -2.12
N GLY A 271 5.77 13.07 -0.89
CA GLY A 271 4.80 13.54 0.11
C GLY A 271 3.39 12.92 0.01
N TYR A 272 3.10 12.13 -1.02
CA TYR A 272 1.83 11.42 -1.16
C TYR A 272 1.98 9.92 -0.83
N PRO A 273 0.93 9.26 -0.31
CA PRO A 273 0.97 7.81 -0.08
C PRO A 273 0.98 7.01 -1.40
N LEU A 274 1.41 5.75 -1.31
CA LEU A 274 1.18 4.74 -2.33
C LEU A 274 -0.26 4.21 -2.18
N SER A 275 -1.11 4.47 -3.17
CA SER A 275 -2.47 3.91 -3.23
C SER A 275 -2.43 2.56 -3.94
N ILE A 276 -3.02 1.53 -3.35
CA ILE A 276 -3.10 0.18 -3.89
C ILE A 276 -4.57 -0.23 -3.92
N ILE A 277 -5.04 -0.61 -5.09
CA ILE A 277 -6.41 -1.09 -5.28
C ILE A 277 -6.37 -2.53 -5.74
N ILE A 278 -7.04 -3.39 -4.99
CA ILE A 278 -7.13 -4.83 -5.25
C ILE A 278 -8.58 -5.13 -5.62
N GLU A 279 -8.78 -5.73 -6.78
CA GLU A 279 -10.08 -6.21 -7.26
C GLU A 279 -10.05 -7.74 -7.27
N GLU A 280 -10.96 -8.38 -6.54
CA GLU A 280 -11.19 -9.83 -6.52
C GLU A 280 -12.68 -10.12 -6.67
N ASP A 281 -13.08 -10.73 -7.79
CA ASP A 281 -14.46 -11.15 -8.06
C ASP A 281 -15.54 -10.08 -7.78
N GLY A 282 -15.19 -8.82 -8.08
CA GLY A 282 -16.05 -7.64 -7.90
C GLY A 282 -15.97 -7.00 -6.51
N ILE A 283 -15.24 -7.58 -5.56
CA ILE A 283 -14.86 -6.95 -4.29
C ILE A 283 -13.64 -6.07 -4.55
N ILE A 284 -13.72 -4.80 -4.14
CA ILE A 284 -12.63 -3.85 -4.29
C ILE A 284 -12.13 -3.42 -2.92
N THR A 285 -10.82 -3.55 -2.71
CA THR A 285 -10.14 -3.06 -1.52
C THR A 285 -9.18 -1.94 -1.89
N ASP A 286 -9.33 -0.80 -1.22
CA ASP A 286 -8.46 0.38 -1.37
C ASP A 286 -7.55 0.52 -0.14
N CYS A 287 -6.24 0.48 -0.37
CA CYS A 287 -5.19 0.62 0.62
C CYS A 287 -4.38 1.87 0.35
N SER A 288 -4.18 2.71 1.38
CA SER A 288 -3.31 3.89 1.30
C SER A 288 -2.09 3.73 2.22
N LEU A 289 -0.95 3.38 1.63
CA LEU A 289 0.30 3.15 2.36
C LEU A 289 1.11 4.44 2.45
N LYS A 290 1.43 4.84 3.68
CA LYS A 290 2.29 6.02 3.90
C LYS A 290 3.68 5.77 3.34
N THR A 291 4.18 6.73 2.59
CA THR A 291 5.58 6.76 2.16
C THR A 291 6.41 7.60 3.11
N LEU A 292 7.70 7.31 3.13
CA LEU A 292 8.75 7.98 3.91
C LEU A 292 9.75 8.61 2.94
N GLU A 293 10.49 9.61 3.42
CA GLU A 293 11.69 10.09 2.73
C GLU A 293 12.73 8.98 2.66
N VAL A 294 13.51 8.98 1.58
CA VAL A 294 14.47 7.92 1.29
C VAL A 294 15.77 8.21 2.02
N GLU A 295 16.23 7.25 2.82
CA GLU A 295 17.57 7.27 3.37
C GLU A 295 18.58 6.83 2.30
N GLU A 296 19.79 7.38 2.34
CA GLU A 296 20.85 7.02 1.40
C GLU A 296 21.22 5.54 1.54
N LEU A 297 20.95 4.75 0.50
CA LEU A 297 21.36 3.36 0.42
C LEU A 297 22.85 3.27 0.11
N LEU A 298 23.51 2.27 0.70
CA LEU A 298 24.87 1.95 0.29
C LEU A 298 24.87 1.31 -1.11
N ASP A 299 25.88 1.66 -1.90
CA ASP A 299 26.11 1.06 -3.20
C ASP A 299 26.76 -0.33 -3.03
N PHE A 300 25.91 -1.35 -2.99
CA PHE A 300 26.34 -2.74 -3.03
C PHE A 300 26.29 -3.23 -4.47
N HIS A 301 27.45 -3.18 -5.13
CA HIS A 301 27.60 -3.66 -6.49
C HIS A 301 28.93 -4.42 -6.65
N ILE A 302 28.92 -5.44 -7.49
CA ILE A 302 30.14 -6.17 -7.89
C ILE A 302 30.30 -5.97 -9.39
N GLU A 303 31.27 -5.16 -9.77
CA GLU A 303 31.63 -4.98 -11.17
C GLU A 303 32.10 -6.29 -11.80
N THR A 304 31.81 -6.47 -13.08
CA THR A 304 32.12 -7.73 -13.79
C THR A 304 33.62 -8.04 -13.79
N GLU A 305 34.45 -6.99 -13.82
CA GLU A 305 35.91 -7.09 -13.80
C GLU A 305 36.47 -7.46 -12.41
N ASP A 306 35.71 -7.20 -11.35
CA ASP A 306 36.10 -7.45 -9.96
C ASP A 306 35.66 -8.83 -9.43
N ILE A 307 34.94 -9.61 -10.25
CA ILE A 307 34.50 -10.96 -9.89
C ILE A 307 35.73 -11.87 -9.76
N VAL A 308 35.99 -12.35 -8.54
CA VAL A 308 37.10 -13.26 -8.24
C VAL A 308 36.67 -14.71 -8.42
N ASN A 309 35.50 -15.05 -7.88
CA ASN A 309 34.91 -16.37 -7.98
C ASN A 309 33.44 -16.26 -8.37
N LYS A 310 32.99 -17.14 -9.26
CA LYS A 310 31.61 -17.27 -9.71
C LYS A 310 31.21 -18.74 -9.75
N VAL A 311 30.11 -19.07 -9.08
CA VAL A 311 29.52 -20.40 -9.10
C VAL A 311 28.04 -20.28 -9.43
N VAL A 312 27.56 -20.99 -10.44
CA VAL A 312 26.14 -21.06 -10.80
C VAL A 312 25.68 -22.50 -10.61
N LEU A 313 24.67 -22.68 -9.76
CA LEU A 313 24.17 -24.00 -9.36
C LEU A 313 22.64 -24.00 -9.27
N GLN A 314 22.05 -25.19 -9.31
CA GLN A 314 20.62 -25.40 -9.04
C GLN A 314 20.35 -25.17 -7.55
N THR A 315 19.32 -24.39 -7.24
CA THR A 315 18.99 -23.99 -5.86
C THR A 315 18.73 -25.19 -4.95
N GLU A 316 18.17 -26.27 -5.49
CA GLU A 316 17.92 -27.52 -4.76
C GLU A 316 19.19 -28.14 -4.15
N LEU A 317 20.35 -28.03 -4.82
CA LEU A 317 21.62 -28.52 -4.30
C LEU A 317 22.05 -27.74 -3.05
N LEU A 318 22.02 -26.42 -3.15
CA LEU A 318 22.42 -25.55 -2.03
C LEU A 318 21.40 -25.60 -0.89
N ALA A 319 20.10 -25.69 -1.20
CA ALA A 319 19.04 -25.83 -0.22
C ALA A 319 19.16 -27.16 0.55
N ALA A 320 19.34 -28.29 -0.15
CA ALA A 320 19.52 -29.59 0.50
C ALA A 320 20.71 -29.60 1.45
N VAL A 321 21.84 -29.05 1.02
CA VAL A 321 23.08 -28.95 1.81
C VAL A 321 22.90 -28.05 3.03
N THR A 322 22.34 -26.87 2.84
CA THR A 322 22.22 -25.88 3.93
C THR A 322 21.11 -26.22 4.91
N MET A 323 19.95 -26.70 4.45
CA MET A 323 18.81 -26.99 5.34
C MET A 323 19.02 -28.24 6.19
N ALA A 324 19.77 -29.23 5.71
CA ALA A 324 20.07 -30.44 6.48
C ALA A 324 21.08 -30.20 7.61
N GLU A 325 22.01 -29.26 7.41
CA GLU A 325 23.23 -29.14 8.24
C GLU A 325 23.33 -27.81 9.02
N LEU A 326 22.44 -26.84 8.77
CA LEU A 326 22.41 -25.57 9.52
C LEU A 326 21.91 -25.76 10.96
N ASP A 327 22.85 -25.98 11.87
CA ASP A 327 22.59 -25.93 13.32
C ASP A 327 22.18 -24.51 13.75
N PRO A 328 21.02 -24.32 14.40
CA PRO A 328 20.59 -23.00 14.90
C PRO A 328 21.53 -22.38 15.95
N THR A 329 22.46 -23.14 16.54
CA THR A 329 23.48 -22.61 17.47
C THR A 329 24.65 -21.92 16.75
N CYS A 330 24.83 -22.18 15.46
CA CYS A 330 25.90 -21.58 14.67
C CYS A 330 25.69 -20.06 14.53
N ARG A 331 26.78 -19.29 14.64
CA ARG A 331 26.74 -17.83 14.44
C ARG A 331 27.46 -17.39 13.19
N ILE A 332 28.42 -18.18 12.72
CA ILE A 332 29.33 -17.83 11.64
C ILE A 332 29.27 -18.94 10.59
N VAL A 333 29.20 -18.53 9.33
CA VAL A 333 29.34 -19.36 8.14
C VAL A 333 30.65 -19.00 7.46
N GLU A 334 31.49 -20.00 7.20
CA GLU A 334 32.68 -19.89 6.38
C GLU A 334 32.33 -20.34 4.96
N LEU A 335 32.68 -19.53 3.96
CA LEU A 335 32.62 -19.93 2.56
C LEU A 335 34.03 -19.94 1.99
N ARG A 336 34.42 -21.07 1.42
CA ARG A 336 35.70 -21.23 0.73
C ARG A 336 35.45 -21.57 -0.74
N PHE A 337 35.87 -20.68 -1.63
CA PHE A 337 35.94 -20.91 -3.08
C PHE A 337 37.40 -21.14 -3.48
N SER A 338 37.67 -22.09 -4.37
CA SER A 338 39.03 -22.52 -4.70
C SER A 338 39.08 -23.21 -6.07
N PRO A 339 40.16 -23.01 -6.87
CA PRO A 339 40.42 -23.81 -8.06
C PRO A 339 40.82 -25.26 -7.71
N GLU A 340 41.24 -25.51 -6.47
CA GLU A 340 41.66 -26.83 -5.99
C GLU A 340 40.66 -27.43 -4.98
N LYS A 341 40.64 -28.77 -4.88
CA LYS A 341 39.83 -29.51 -3.89
C LYS A 341 39.96 -28.89 -2.48
N PRO A 342 38.87 -28.79 -1.71
CA PRO A 342 37.48 -29.21 -1.99
C PRO A 342 36.68 -28.31 -2.95
N PHE A 343 37.30 -27.38 -3.66
CA PHE A 343 36.66 -26.44 -4.61
C PHE A 343 35.70 -25.44 -3.95
N PHE A 344 34.49 -25.86 -3.60
CA PHE A 344 33.54 -25.04 -2.85
C PHE A 344 33.14 -25.73 -1.56
N ARG A 345 33.51 -25.12 -0.43
CA ARG A 345 33.23 -25.61 0.92
C ARG A 345 32.43 -24.58 1.71
N ILE A 346 31.42 -25.06 2.42
CA ILE A 346 30.67 -24.31 3.42
C ILE A 346 31.07 -24.87 4.79
N GLY A 347 31.66 -24.03 5.64
CA GLY A 347 31.95 -24.34 7.03
C GLY A 347 30.92 -23.70 7.96
N LEU A 348 30.47 -24.45 8.96
CA LEU A 348 29.55 -23.98 10.01
C LEU A 348 30.23 -24.19 11.36
N ALA A 349 30.41 -23.12 12.13
CA ALA A 349 31.02 -23.17 13.44
C ALA A 349 29.96 -23.05 14.56
N GLY A 350 29.73 -24.16 15.27
CA GLY A 350 28.80 -24.27 16.40
C GLY A 350 29.51 -24.33 17.75
N MET A 351 28.78 -24.71 18.81
CA MET A 351 29.34 -24.88 20.15
C MET A 351 30.29 -26.10 20.22
N GLY A 352 31.55 -25.90 19.82
CA GLY A 352 32.62 -26.90 19.97
C GLY A 352 32.76 -27.88 18.81
N SER A 353 31.97 -27.74 17.74
CA SER A 353 32.11 -28.50 16.50
C SER A 353 32.17 -27.56 15.30
N ILE A 354 32.90 -27.99 14.27
CA ILE A 354 32.89 -27.37 12.95
C ILE A 354 32.35 -28.43 12.00
N CYS A 355 31.26 -28.11 11.31
CA CYS A 355 30.76 -28.91 10.20
C CYS A 355 31.33 -28.34 8.90
N HIS A 356 31.86 -29.20 8.03
CA HIS A 356 32.32 -28.81 6.70
C HIS A 356 31.52 -29.58 5.66
N ILE A 357 30.95 -28.84 4.72
CA ILE A 357 30.15 -29.38 3.64
C ILE A 357 30.84 -29.03 2.32
N ASP A 358 31.26 -30.05 1.59
CA ASP A 358 31.94 -29.90 0.32
C ASP A 358 30.92 -30.08 -0.82
N LEU A 359 30.75 -29.04 -1.64
CA LEU A 359 29.92 -29.15 -2.81
C LEU A 359 30.69 -29.88 -3.93
N PRO A 360 30.05 -30.84 -4.62
CA PRO A 360 30.71 -31.60 -5.68
C PRO A 360 31.01 -30.67 -6.86
N HIS A 361 32.27 -30.61 -7.31
CA HIS A 361 32.70 -29.72 -8.40
C HIS A 361 32.17 -30.11 -9.78
N ASP A 362 32.04 -31.41 -10.05
CA ASP A 362 31.58 -31.96 -11.32
C ASP A 362 30.27 -32.71 -11.06
N ASN A 363 29.17 -31.98 -11.13
CA ASN A 363 27.81 -32.46 -10.89
C ASN A 363 26.89 -31.73 -11.88
N ASP A 364 25.91 -32.43 -12.45
CA ASP A 364 24.90 -31.87 -13.35
C ASP A 364 24.13 -30.68 -12.73
N LEU A 365 24.11 -30.61 -11.40
CA LEU A 365 23.50 -29.53 -10.63
C LEU A 365 24.38 -28.25 -10.57
N ILE A 366 25.62 -28.29 -11.03
CA ILE A 366 26.49 -27.11 -11.17
C ILE A 366 26.62 -26.74 -12.65
N ASN A 367 26.09 -25.58 -13.02
CA ASN A 367 26.13 -25.10 -14.40
C ASN A 367 27.39 -24.30 -14.73
N THR A 368 28.02 -23.66 -13.74
CA THR A 368 29.23 -22.87 -13.94
C THR A 368 30.08 -22.91 -12.69
N PHE A 369 31.35 -23.23 -12.84
CA PHE A 369 32.34 -23.14 -11.77
C PHE A 369 33.56 -22.37 -12.27
N GLN A 370 33.68 -21.11 -11.89
CA GLN A 370 34.75 -20.20 -12.29
C GLN A 370 35.41 -19.64 -11.04
N CYS A 371 36.39 -20.37 -10.51
CA CYS A 371 37.19 -19.94 -9.37
C CYS A 371 38.66 -19.84 -9.81
N THR A 372 39.24 -18.65 -9.72
CA THR A 372 40.64 -18.42 -10.13
C THR A 372 41.59 -18.34 -8.94
N LYS A 373 41.08 -18.02 -7.75
CA LYS A 373 41.85 -17.86 -6.52
C LYS A 373 41.14 -18.51 -5.35
N THR A 374 41.92 -19.10 -4.45
CA THR A 374 41.41 -19.58 -3.16
C THR A 374 41.05 -18.40 -2.28
N VAL A 375 39.77 -18.25 -1.95
CA VAL A 375 39.24 -17.22 -1.06
C VAL A 375 38.39 -17.90 0.00
N THR A 376 38.72 -17.65 1.27
CA THR A 376 37.90 -18.03 2.42
C THR A 376 37.37 -16.77 3.08
N SER A 377 36.06 -16.70 3.29
CA SER A 377 35.39 -15.54 3.88
C SER A 377 34.39 -15.99 4.93
N LEU A 378 34.28 -15.21 6.02
CA LEU A 378 33.38 -15.47 7.13
C LEU A 378 32.18 -14.54 7.05
N PHE A 379 30.98 -15.05 7.31
CA PHE A 379 29.73 -14.31 7.30
C PHE A 379 28.94 -14.59 8.57
N MET A 380 28.21 -13.59 9.06
CA MET A 380 27.24 -13.80 10.12
C MET A 380 26.08 -14.65 9.57
N LEU A 381 25.77 -15.77 10.24
CA LEU A 381 24.70 -16.67 9.81
C LEU A 381 23.35 -15.93 9.73
N GLY A 382 23.11 -14.98 10.64
CA GLY A 382 21.90 -14.14 10.63
C GLY A 382 21.72 -13.33 9.34
N HIS A 383 22.82 -12.94 8.66
CA HIS A 383 22.77 -12.20 7.39
C HIS A 383 22.80 -13.12 6.16
N PHE A 384 23.35 -14.33 6.32
CA PHE A 384 23.40 -15.34 5.28
C PHE A 384 22.05 -16.09 5.12
N LYS A 385 21.37 -16.35 6.24
CA LYS A 385 20.13 -17.13 6.29
C LYS A 385 19.00 -16.56 5.42
N PRO A 386 18.75 -15.24 5.35
CA PRO A 386 17.75 -14.68 4.44
C PRO A 386 18.00 -15.05 2.98
N ALA A 387 19.26 -15.00 2.52
CA ALA A 387 19.61 -15.39 1.15
C ALA A 387 19.32 -16.89 0.92
N ILE A 388 19.59 -17.76 1.90
CA ILE A 388 19.29 -19.19 1.82
C ILE A 388 17.77 -19.44 1.78
N ASN A 389 16.99 -18.75 2.60
CA ASN A 389 15.53 -18.90 2.60
C ASN A 389 14.92 -18.53 1.24
N ALA A 390 15.56 -17.63 0.50
CA ALA A 390 15.13 -17.20 -0.83
C ALA A 390 15.41 -18.23 -1.95
N LEU A 391 16.11 -19.33 -1.66
CA LEU A 391 16.41 -20.38 -2.64
C LEU A 391 15.15 -21.04 -3.22
N SER A 392 14.05 -21.09 -2.47
CA SER A 392 12.79 -21.68 -2.93
C SER A 392 12.14 -20.91 -4.09
N CYS A 393 12.49 -19.63 -4.26
CA CYS A 393 11.86 -18.75 -5.25
C CYS A 393 12.45 -18.89 -6.66
N ALA A 394 13.55 -19.64 -6.82
CA ALA A 394 14.25 -19.77 -8.09
C ALA A 394 14.72 -21.21 -8.31
N SER A 395 14.98 -21.58 -9.56
CA SER A 395 15.64 -22.85 -9.89
C SER A 395 17.16 -22.75 -9.89
N LYS A 396 17.71 -21.56 -10.17
CA LYS A 396 19.16 -21.32 -10.25
C LYS A 396 19.59 -20.13 -9.39
N VAL A 397 20.78 -20.24 -8.82
CA VAL A 397 21.45 -19.16 -8.11
C VAL A 397 22.88 -19.00 -8.61
N SER A 398 23.29 -17.75 -8.80
CA SER A 398 24.67 -17.35 -9.08
C SER A 398 25.29 -16.75 -7.82
N LEU A 399 26.34 -17.38 -7.31
CA LEU A 399 27.17 -16.89 -6.23
C LEU A 399 28.38 -16.17 -6.81
N ARG A 400 28.61 -14.93 -6.41
CA ARG A 400 29.78 -14.14 -6.84
C ARG A 400 30.48 -13.53 -5.63
N THR A 401 31.81 -13.53 -5.65
CA THR A 401 32.63 -12.79 -4.68
C THR A 401 33.60 -11.87 -5.38
N ASN A 402 33.98 -10.77 -4.72
CA ASN A 402 34.97 -9.83 -5.20
C ASN A 402 36.15 -9.67 -4.22
N ASN A 403 37.14 -8.85 -4.61
CA ASN A 403 38.33 -8.59 -3.78
C ASN A 403 38.04 -7.79 -2.51
N SER A 404 36.91 -7.08 -2.43
CA SER A 404 36.49 -6.34 -1.22
C SER A 404 35.69 -7.19 -0.25
N GLY A 405 35.61 -8.51 -0.47
CA GLY A 405 34.94 -9.47 0.41
C GLY A 405 33.42 -9.36 0.41
N LEU A 406 32.84 -8.78 -0.65
CA LEU A 406 31.41 -8.78 -0.86
C LEU A 406 30.97 -10.10 -1.50
N LEU A 407 29.93 -10.72 -0.95
CA LEU A 407 29.26 -11.90 -1.50
C LEU A 407 27.92 -11.47 -2.10
N CYS A 408 27.66 -11.90 -3.32
CA CYS A 408 26.41 -11.67 -4.02
C CYS A 408 25.74 -13.02 -4.35
N PHE A 409 24.48 -13.17 -3.94
CA PHE A 409 23.57 -14.18 -4.47
C PHE A 409 22.68 -13.49 -5.50
N GLN A 410 22.61 -14.04 -6.71
CA GLN A 410 21.70 -13.55 -7.74
C GLN A 410 20.80 -14.70 -8.18
N TYR A 411 19.50 -14.49 -8.01
CA TYR A 411 18.42 -15.40 -8.36
C TYR A 411 17.76 -14.93 -9.66
N MET A 412 17.58 -15.85 -10.60
CA MET A 412 16.83 -15.62 -11.82
C MET A 412 15.48 -16.32 -11.71
N VAL A 413 14.39 -15.55 -11.72
CA VAL A 413 13.03 -16.05 -11.52
C VAL A 413 12.24 -15.79 -12.79
N LYS A 414 11.74 -16.86 -13.41
CA LYS A 414 10.96 -16.75 -14.65
C LYS A 414 9.47 -16.78 -14.33
N THR A 415 8.72 -15.87 -14.92
CA THR A 415 7.26 -15.89 -14.86
C THR A 415 6.68 -16.90 -15.85
N GLU A 416 5.41 -17.26 -15.65
CA GLU A 416 4.67 -18.16 -16.56
C GLU A 416 4.63 -17.58 -17.99
N ASP A 417 4.54 -16.27 -18.10
CA ASP A 417 4.54 -15.53 -19.38
C ASP A 417 5.95 -15.35 -19.98
N GLY A 418 6.98 -15.90 -19.35
CA GLY A 418 8.37 -15.88 -19.84
C GLY A 418 9.19 -14.65 -19.46
N ASN A 419 8.64 -13.69 -18.71
CA ASN A 419 9.39 -12.56 -18.16
C ASN A 419 10.44 -13.06 -17.15
N THR A 420 11.52 -12.30 -16.96
CA THR A 420 12.57 -12.65 -16.01
C THR A 420 12.72 -11.57 -14.96
N CYS A 421 12.37 -11.90 -13.72
CA CYS A 421 12.64 -11.10 -12.53
C CYS A 421 14.00 -11.49 -11.94
N TYR A 422 14.63 -10.53 -11.26
CA TYR A 422 15.88 -10.76 -10.56
C TYR A 422 15.73 -10.45 -9.09
N MET A 423 16.36 -11.26 -8.26
CA MET A 423 16.48 -11.01 -6.83
C MET A 423 17.94 -11.15 -6.45
N GLU A 424 18.46 -10.19 -5.70
CA GLU A 424 19.87 -10.11 -5.32
C GLU A 424 20.03 -9.94 -3.82
N PHE A 425 20.98 -10.67 -3.24
CA PHE A 425 21.40 -10.48 -1.85
C PHE A 425 22.89 -10.21 -1.83
N TYR A 426 23.28 -9.09 -1.24
CA TYR A 426 24.64 -8.70 -1.00
C TYR A 426 24.94 -8.82 0.50
N VAL A 427 25.99 -9.57 0.84
CA VAL A 427 26.42 -9.79 2.22
C VAL A 427 27.90 -9.42 2.33
N ARG A 428 28.25 -8.52 3.24
CA ARG A 428 29.64 -8.23 3.58
C ARG A 428 30.21 -9.30 4.49
N PHE A 429 31.44 -9.71 4.18
CA PHE A 429 32.24 -10.54 5.07
C PHE A 429 32.53 -9.83 6.41
N PHE A 430 32.72 -10.64 7.44
CA PHE A 430 33.13 -10.21 8.77
C PHE A 430 34.62 -10.47 8.97
N ILE A 431 35.31 -9.52 9.61
CA ILE A 431 36.70 -9.70 10.06
C ILE A 431 36.64 -10.02 11.55
N MET A 432 37.03 -11.24 11.94
CA MET A 432 37.30 -11.54 13.35
C MET A 432 38.59 -10.83 13.76
N ASN A 433 38.50 -9.87 14.67
CA ASN A 433 39.65 -9.35 15.42
C ASN A 433 39.97 -10.25 16.60
#